data_AF-A0A357L416-F1
#
_entry.id   AF-A0A357L416-F1
#
_cell.length_a   1.000
_cell.length_b   1.000
_cell.length_c   1.000
_cell.angle_alpha   90.00
_cell.angle_beta   90.00
_cell.angle_gamma   90.00
#
_symmetry.space_group_name_H-M   'P 1'
#
loop_
_entity.id
_entity.type
_entity.pdbx_description
1 polymer ?
#
loop_
_entity_poly.entity_id
_entity_poly.type
_entity_poly.pdbx_seq_one_letter_code
_entity_poly.pdbx_strand_id
1 'polypeptide(L)'
;PGPTHKEDLQSGSLSAVMGGVTAVFEMPNTSPLTITNATVEDKLARAKGRMHCDHAFFVGATHHNPRDLAGMERLPGVCGVKIFMGASTGDLLVEDDAGVLAVLRGGTRRVAIHSEDEFVLRENRRLAREGDWTSHPDVRSVESAVSATIRLIRLAREARRRIHVLHVTTAEEISILAAA
;
A
#
# COMPACT_ATOMS: atom_id res chain seq x y z
N PRO A 1 12.47 6.18 -8.83
CA PRO A 1 11.60 5.60 -9.89
C PRO A 1 10.21 6.26 -9.78
N GLY A 2 9.31 6.08 -10.74
CA GLY A 2 7.98 6.73 -10.72
C GLY A 2 7.88 7.96 -11.62
N PRO A 3 6.76 8.71 -11.53
CA PRO A 3 6.51 9.89 -12.35
C PRO A 3 7.35 11.09 -11.86
N THR A 4 8.65 11.09 -12.14
CA THR A 4 9.62 12.07 -11.62
C THR A 4 9.37 13.52 -12.03
N HIS A 5 8.46 13.76 -12.99
CA HIS A 5 7.97 15.10 -13.31
C HIS A 5 7.02 15.67 -12.23
N LYS A 6 6.44 14.80 -11.39
CA LYS A 6 5.57 15.19 -10.26
C LYS A 6 6.41 15.44 -9.00
N GLU A 7 7.21 14.43 -8.64
CA GLU A 7 8.13 14.43 -7.50
C GLU A 7 9.15 13.30 -7.72
N ASP A 8 10.39 13.51 -7.28
CA ASP A 8 11.39 12.45 -7.20
C ASP A 8 11.95 12.30 -5.78
N LEU A 9 12.80 11.28 -5.58
CA LEU A 9 13.39 10.99 -4.27
C LEU A 9 14.11 12.20 -3.65
N GLN A 10 14.76 13.03 -4.47
CA GLN A 10 15.50 14.18 -4.00
C GLN A 10 14.57 15.33 -3.64
N SER A 11 13.67 15.71 -4.54
CA SER A 11 12.74 16.81 -4.26
C SER A 11 11.78 16.48 -3.11
N GLY A 12 11.28 15.24 -3.04
CA GLY A 12 10.41 14.78 -1.96
C GLY A 12 11.11 14.74 -0.60
N SER A 13 12.33 14.19 -0.52
CA SER A 13 13.08 14.18 0.76
C SER A 13 13.55 15.57 1.19
N LEU A 14 13.86 16.45 0.25
CA LEU A 14 14.18 17.85 0.55
C LEU A 14 12.95 18.58 1.12
N SER A 15 11.78 18.39 0.51
CA SER A 15 10.52 18.92 1.03
C SER A 15 10.22 18.39 2.43
N ALA A 16 10.44 17.09 2.67
CA ALA A 16 10.25 16.45 3.97
C ALA A 16 11.08 17.15 5.07
N VAL A 17 12.39 17.36 4.84
CA VAL A 17 13.24 18.01 5.86
C VAL A 17 12.90 19.48 6.07
N MET A 18 12.43 20.20 5.04
CA MET A 18 11.94 21.56 5.18
C MET A 18 10.67 21.63 6.06
N GLY A 19 9.88 20.56 6.10
CA GLY A 19 8.73 20.39 7.00
C GLY A 19 9.06 19.79 8.36
N GLY A 20 10.35 19.52 8.67
CA GLY A 20 10.76 18.90 9.94
C GLY A 20 10.61 17.37 9.99
N VAL A 21 10.32 16.71 8.87
CA VAL A 21 10.30 15.24 8.77
C VAL A 21 11.71 14.71 8.54
N THR A 22 12.19 13.86 9.45
CA THR A 22 13.56 13.34 9.43
C THR A 22 13.70 11.92 8.87
N ALA A 23 12.58 11.23 8.61
CA ALA A 23 12.59 9.91 7.99
C ALA A 23 11.35 9.69 7.12
N VAL A 24 11.51 8.99 5.98
CA VAL A 24 10.41 8.66 5.05
C VAL A 24 10.40 7.19 4.65
N PHE A 25 9.21 6.60 4.54
CA PHE A 25 9.02 5.23 4.03
C PHE A 25 8.23 5.26 2.73
N GLU A 26 8.92 5.05 1.61
CA GLU A 26 8.34 5.26 0.27
C GLU A 26 7.68 3.98 -0.27
N MET A 27 6.60 4.15 -1.04
CA MET A 27 5.66 3.10 -1.42
C MET A 27 6.10 2.37 -2.72
N PRO A 28 5.62 1.14 -3.00
CA PRO A 28 6.13 0.36 -4.12
C PRO A 28 5.48 0.70 -5.48
N ASN A 29 4.48 1.58 -5.51
CA ASN A 29 3.69 1.97 -6.68
C ASN A 29 4.41 3.00 -7.58
N THR A 30 5.68 2.74 -7.87
CA THR A 30 6.51 3.53 -8.79
C THR A 30 6.57 2.89 -10.18
N SER A 31 7.27 3.53 -11.12
CA SER A 31 7.61 2.94 -12.41
C SER A 31 9.14 2.84 -12.54
N PRO A 32 9.72 1.62 -12.57
CA PRO A 32 9.05 0.33 -12.37
C PRO A 32 8.47 0.14 -10.95
N LEU A 33 7.53 -0.79 -10.82
CA LEU A 33 6.97 -1.20 -9.52
C LEU A 33 8.07 -1.82 -8.66
N THR A 34 8.05 -1.61 -7.34
CA THR A 34 9.02 -2.23 -6.42
C THR A 34 8.48 -3.54 -5.88
N ILE A 35 8.51 -4.59 -6.71
CA ILE A 35 7.88 -5.89 -6.43
C ILE A 35 8.83 -7.09 -6.56
N THR A 36 10.11 -6.83 -6.86
CA THR A 36 11.20 -7.83 -6.96
C THR A 36 12.47 -7.32 -6.28
N ASN A 37 13.40 -8.22 -5.94
CA ASN A 37 14.72 -7.85 -5.41
C ASN A 37 15.44 -6.82 -6.30
N ALA A 38 15.44 -7.05 -7.61
CA ALA A 38 16.10 -6.14 -8.57
C ALA A 38 15.50 -4.73 -8.54
N THR A 39 14.17 -4.62 -8.41
CA THR A 39 13.51 -3.30 -8.32
C THR A 39 13.73 -2.62 -6.97
N VAL A 40 13.94 -3.38 -5.89
CA VAL A 40 14.37 -2.84 -4.59
C VAL A 40 15.80 -2.31 -4.68
N GLU A 41 16.72 -3.08 -5.27
CA GLU A 41 18.12 -2.69 -5.46
C GLU A 41 18.26 -1.45 -6.36
N ASP A 42 17.52 -1.40 -7.48
CA ASP A 42 17.47 -0.21 -8.35
C ASP A 42 16.97 1.02 -7.59
N LYS A 43 15.92 0.87 -6.75
CA LYS A 43 15.39 1.98 -5.95
C LYS A 43 16.40 2.47 -4.91
N LEU A 44 17.11 1.57 -4.23
CA LEU A 44 18.20 1.90 -3.31
C LEU A 44 19.35 2.62 -4.02
N ALA A 45 19.77 2.12 -5.19
CA ALA A 45 20.82 2.75 -5.98
C ALA A 45 20.45 4.18 -6.38
N ARG A 46 19.19 4.42 -6.76
CA ARG A 46 18.68 5.76 -7.12
C ARG A 46 18.56 6.70 -5.92
N ALA A 47 18.45 6.18 -4.70
CA ALA A 47 18.38 6.97 -3.48
C ALA A 47 19.76 7.45 -3.01
N LYS A 48 20.82 6.71 -3.37
CA LYS A 48 22.20 6.99 -2.95
C LYS A 48 22.63 8.41 -3.33
N GLY A 49 23.03 9.19 -2.33
CA GLY A 49 23.49 10.57 -2.51
C GLY A 49 22.40 11.58 -2.89
N ARG A 50 21.12 11.18 -2.83
CA ARG A 50 19.98 12.01 -3.24
C ARG A 50 18.93 12.22 -2.15
N MET A 51 18.91 11.37 -1.13
CA MET A 51 17.99 11.51 0.00
C MET A 51 18.54 12.48 1.04
N HIS A 52 17.71 13.43 1.48
CA HIS A 52 18.05 14.43 2.49
C HIS A 52 17.64 14.04 3.91
N CYS A 53 16.98 12.90 4.08
CA CYS A 53 16.54 12.34 5.36
C CYS A 53 16.76 10.82 5.40
N ASP A 54 16.57 10.21 6.57
CA ASP A 54 16.58 8.76 6.67
C ASP A 54 15.46 8.17 5.81
N HIS A 55 15.68 6.98 5.26
CA HIS A 55 14.72 6.39 4.35
C HIS A 55 14.72 4.87 4.34
N ALA A 56 13.55 4.32 4.05
CA ALA A 56 13.36 2.92 3.73
C ALA A 56 12.23 2.77 2.71
N PHE A 57 12.09 1.58 2.14
CA PHE A 57 11.15 1.32 1.05
C PHE A 57 10.22 0.16 1.42
N PHE A 58 8.95 0.30 1.08
CA PHE A 58 8.04 -0.84 1.04
C PHE A 58 8.29 -1.66 -0.23
N VAL A 59 8.23 -2.99 -0.10
CA VAL A 59 8.09 -3.88 -1.25
C VAL A 59 6.62 -4.19 -1.49
N GLY A 60 6.18 -4.16 -2.75
CA GLY A 60 4.81 -4.42 -3.15
C GLY A 60 4.53 -5.91 -3.23
N ALA A 61 3.37 -6.31 -2.71
CA ALA A 61 2.81 -7.62 -2.93
C ALA A 61 1.88 -7.61 -4.15
N THR A 62 1.93 -8.69 -4.91
CA THR A 62 1.08 -8.95 -6.07
C THR A 62 0.52 -10.38 -5.96
N HIS A 63 -0.30 -10.80 -6.92
CA HIS A 63 -0.69 -12.22 -7.04
C HIS A 63 0.49 -13.16 -7.35
N HIS A 64 1.60 -12.63 -7.86
CA HIS A 64 2.67 -13.43 -8.45
C HIS A 64 3.87 -13.66 -7.52
N ASN A 65 4.07 -12.79 -6.53
CA ASN A 65 5.22 -12.85 -5.63
C ASN A 65 4.99 -13.28 -4.16
N PRO A 66 3.85 -13.87 -3.71
CA PRO A 66 3.68 -14.24 -2.30
C PRO A 66 4.77 -15.15 -1.73
N ARG A 67 5.37 -16.00 -2.57
CA ARG A 67 6.45 -16.93 -2.16
C ARG A 67 7.79 -16.23 -1.90
N ASP A 68 8.01 -15.08 -2.53
CA ASP A 68 9.26 -14.33 -2.44
C ASP A 68 9.26 -13.31 -1.29
N LEU A 69 8.06 -12.91 -0.83
CA LEU A 69 7.86 -11.89 0.20
C LEU A 69 8.69 -12.14 1.48
N ALA A 70 8.85 -13.40 1.90
CA ALA A 70 9.59 -13.77 3.11
C ALA A 70 11.08 -13.40 3.05
N GLY A 71 11.66 -13.45 1.84
CA GLY A 71 13.02 -12.98 1.56
C GLY A 71 13.05 -11.47 1.35
N MET A 72 12.12 -10.95 0.53
CA MET A 72 12.09 -9.53 0.17
C MET A 72 11.92 -8.60 1.37
N GLU A 73 11.06 -8.95 2.33
CA GLU A 73 10.82 -8.13 3.53
C GLU A 73 12.07 -8.00 4.43
N ARG A 74 13.11 -8.80 4.20
CA ARG A 74 14.37 -8.81 4.96
C ARG A 74 15.52 -8.14 4.21
N LEU A 75 15.32 -7.73 2.96
CA LEU A 75 16.35 -7.03 2.20
C LEU A 75 16.75 -5.72 2.90
N PRO A 76 18.04 -5.33 2.86
CA PRO A 76 18.49 -4.04 3.37
C PRO A 76 17.67 -2.89 2.77
N GLY A 77 17.28 -1.92 3.60
CA GLY A 77 16.47 -0.78 3.17
C GLY A 77 14.98 -1.08 2.95
N VAL A 78 14.50 -2.32 3.14
CA VAL A 78 13.07 -2.65 3.11
C VAL A 78 12.46 -2.55 4.52
N CYS A 79 11.43 -1.72 4.67
CA CYS A 79 10.72 -1.54 5.94
C CYS A 79 9.53 -2.50 6.13
N GLY A 80 9.00 -3.06 5.04
CA GLY A 80 7.89 -4.01 5.10
C GLY A 80 7.27 -4.28 3.74
N VAL A 81 6.15 -5.00 3.77
CA VAL A 81 5.35 -5.35 2.58
C VAL A 81 4.14 -4.41 2.52
N LYS A 82 3.82 -3.92 1.32
CA LYS A 82 2.61 -3.13 1.03
C LYS A 82 1.74 -3.86 0.01
N ILE A 83 0.44 -3.95 0.29
CA ILE A 83 -0.60 -4.51 -0.59
C ILE A 83 -1.74 -3.48 -0.75
N PHE A 84 -2.43 -3.53 -1.90
CA PHE A 84 -3.61 -2.72 -2.20
C PHE A 84 -4.79 -3.65 -2.46
N MET A 85 -5.84 -3.57 -1.64
CA MET A 85 -7.07 -4.37 -1.83
C MET A 85 -8.06 -3.73 -2.82
N GLY A 86 -7.86 -2.45 -3.12
CA GLY A 86 -8.64 -1.66 -4.06
C GLY A 86 -7.87 -0.39 -4.43
N ALA A 87 -8.48 0.44 -5.28
CA ALA A 87 -7.91 1.73 -5.70
C ALA A 87 -6.59 1.67 -6.47
N SER A 88 -6.18 0.48 -6.90
CA SER A 88 -4.92 0.27 -7.61
C SER A 88 -5.19 -0.31 -8.98
N THR A 89 -4.19 -0.24 -9.85
CA THR A 89 -4.26 -0.81 -11.20
C THR A 89 -3.05 -1.70 -11.47
N GLY A 90 -3.22 -2.63 -12.43
CA GLY A 90 -2.19 -3.60 -12.79
C GLY A 90 -1.85 -4.54 -11.64
N ASP A 91 -0.60 -4.98 -11.61
CA ASP A 91 -0.14 -6.09 -10.76
C ASP A 91 -0.25 -5.82 -9.25
N LEU A 92 -0.36 -4.56 -8.82
CA LEU A 92 -0.44 -4.20 -7.39
C LEU A 92 -1.83 -4.35 -6.78
N LEU A 93 -2.87 -4.49 -7.60
CA LEU A 93 -4.23 -4.75 -7.11
C LEU A 93 -4.35 -6.22 -6.72
N VAL A 94 -4.62 -6.47 -5.44
CA VAL A 94 -4.89 -7.81 -4.88
C VAL A 94 -6.22 -7.75 -4.15
N GLU A 95 -7.30 -7.90 -4.91
CA GLU A 95 -8.66 -7.66 -4.42
C GLU A 95 -9.32 -8.86 -3.76
N ASP A 96 -8.98 -10.07 -4.18
CA ASP A 96 -9.64 -11.28 -3.71
C ASP A 96 -9.00 -11.86 -2.44
N ASP A 97 -9.81 -12.57 -1.67
CA ASP A 97 -9.41 -13.15 -0.39
C ASP A 97 -8.26 -14.15 -0.51
N ALA A 98 -8.20 -14.94 -1.59
CA ALA A 98 -7.17 -15.94 -1.77
C ALA A 98 -5.81 -15.27 -2.01
N GLY A 99 -5.78 -14.21 -2.81
CA GLY A 99 -4.63 -13.36 -3.03
C GLY A 99 -4.14 -12.69 -1.74
N VAL A 100 -5.05 -12.00 -1.02
CA VAL A 100 -4.71 -11.34 0.25
C VAL A 100 -4.20 -12.35 1.28
N LEU A 101 -4.84 -13.50 1.41
CA LEU A 101 -4.41 -14.57 2.32
C LEU A 101 -3.05 -15.14 1.95
N ALA A 102 -2.78 -15.35 0.66
CA ALA A 102 -1.47 -15.80 0.17
C ALA A 102 -0.37 -14.80 0.53
N VAL A 103 -0.62 -13.49 0.34
CA VAL A 103 0.31 -12.42 0.74
C VAL A 103 0.57 -12.43 2.25
N LEU A 104 -0.48 -12.52 3.07
CA LEU A 104 -0.35 -12.55 4.53
C LEU A 104 0.42 -13.78 5.04
N ARG A 105 0.28 -14.93 4.36
CA ARG A 105 1.06 -16.15 4.62
C ARG A 105 2.49 -16.09 4.09
N GLY A 106 2.78 -15.19 3.16
CA GLY A 106 4.07 -15.08 2.46
C GLY A 106 5.25 -14.55 3.29
N GLY A 107 5.21 -14.49 4.62
CA GLY A 107 6.36 -14.00 5.40
C GLY A 107 6.17 -13.83 6.90
N THR A 108 7.02 -12.96 7.45
CA THR A 108 7.21 -12.49 8.84
C THR A 108 6.54 -11.22 9.36
N ARG A 109 6.94 -10.10 8.71
CA ARG A 109 6.81 -8.72 9.20
C ARG A 109 5.41 -8.17 9.04
N ARG A 110 5.07 -7.07 9.72
CA ARG A 110 3.76 -6.44 9.53
C ARG A 110 3.55 -6.07 8.04
N VAL A 111 2.38 -6.40 7.50
CA VAL A 111 1.98 -5.97 6.15
C VAL A 111 1.19 -4.66 6.27
N ALA A 112 1.52 -3.67 5.46
CA ALA A 112 0.78 -2.41 5.35
C ALA A 112 -0.25 -2.51 4.22
N ILE A 113 -1.49 -2.08 4.46
CA ILE A 113 -2.61 -2.34 3.55
C ILE A 113 -3.37 -1.05 3.26
N HIS A 114 -3.60 -0.80 1.98
CA HIS A 114 -4.66 0.09 1.54
C HIS A 114 -5.96 -0.73 1.47
N SER A 115 -6.94 -0.38 2.32
CA SER A 115 -8.13 -1.19 2.62
C SER A 115 -9.39 -0.52 2.08
N GLU A 116 -9.62 -0.64 0.78
CA GLU A 116 -10.89 -0.31 0.13
C GLU A 116 -11.31 -1.50 -0.74
N ASP A 117 -12.60 -1.78 -0.79
CA ASP A 117 -13.16 -2.95 -1.42
C ASP A 117 -13.38 -2.71 -2.91
N GLU A 118 -12.52 -3.27 -3.76
CA GLU A 118 -12.59 -3.07 -5.21
C GLU A 118 -13.92 -3.55 -5.82
N PHE A 119 -14.59 -4.55 -5.23
CA PHE A 119 -15.90 -4.99 -5.71
C PHE A 119 -16.97 -3.92 -5.51
N VAL A 120 -16.98 -3.29 -4.34
CA VAL A 120 -17.87 -2.15 -4.02
C VAL A 120 -17.51 -0.94 -4.89
N LEU A 121 -16.21 -0.64 -5.06
CA LEU A 121 -15.76 0.46 -5.92
C LEU A 121 -16.23 0.29 -7.36
N ARG A 122 -16.15 -0.92 -7.92
CA ARG A 122 -16.63 -1.23 -9.28
C ARG A 122 -18.13 -1.01 -9.41
N GLU A 123 -18.92 -1.48 -8.45
CA GLU A 123 -20.37 -1.27 -8.43
C GLU A 123 -20.71 0.23 -8.35
N ASN A 124 -20.03 0.95 -7.47
CA ASN A 124 -20.26 2.37 -7.23
C ASN A 124 -19.73 3.27 -8.35
N ARG A 125 -19.01 2.76 -9.35
CA ARG A 125 -18.61 3.55 -10.54
C ARG A 125 -19.79 4.26 -11.20
N ARG A 126 -20.99 3.67 -11.13
CA ARG A 126 -22.23 4.27 -11.65
C ARG A 126 -22.65 5.57 -10.94
N LEU A 127 -22.11 5.82 -9.75
CA LEU A 127 -22.36 7.02 -8.96
C LEU A 127 -21.44 8.19 -9.37
N ALA A 128 -20.41 7.90 -10.16
CA ALA A 128 -19.53 8.94 -10.70
C ALA A 128 -20.31 9.87 -11.64
N ARG A 129 -20.22 11.18 -11.39
CA ARG A 129 -20.85 12.21 -12.21
C ARG A 129 -19.77 12.88 -13.06
N GLU A 130 -19.96 12.88 -14.37
CA GLU A 130 -18.97 13.43 -15.31
C GLU A 130 -18.72 14.92 -15.02
N GLY A 131 -17.45 15.30 -14.90
CA GLY A 131 -17.04 16.68 -14.57
C GLY A 131 -17.26 17.10 -13.11
N ASP A 132 -17.82 16.24 -12.27
CA ASP A 132 -18.12 16.55 -10.86
C ASP A 132 -17.25 15.68 -9.92
N TRP A 133 -16.15 16.27 -9.45
CA TRP A 133 -15.26 15.61 -8.49
C TRP A 133 -15.89 15.36 -7.12
N THR A 134 -17.00 16.04 -6.79
CA THR A 134 -17.69 15.87 -5.51
C THR A 134 -18.41 14.53 -5.41
N SER A 135 -18.57 13.80 -6.52
CA SER A 135 -19.09 12.42 -6.50
C SER A 135 -18.04 11.40 -6.06
N HIS A 136 -16.79 11.80 -5.83
CA HIS A 136 -15.71 10.87 -5.48
C HIS A 136 -15.99 10.08 -4.18
N PRO A 137 -16.51 10.68 -3.10
CA PRO A 137 -16.89 9.94 -1.90
C PRO A 137 -18.12 9.04 -2.09
N ASP A 138 -18.99 9.34 -3.08
CA ASP A 138 -20.10 8.46 -3.43
C ASP A 138 -19.58 7.15 -4.05
N VAL A 139 -18.54 7.26 -4.89
CA VAL A 139 -17.85 6.09 -5.46
C VAL A 139 -17.05 5.35 -4.41
N ARG A 140 -16.24 6.09 -3.64
CA ARG A 140 -15.36 5.60 -2.56
C ARG A 140 -16.07 5.70 -1.21
N SER A 141 -17.19 5.01 -1.10
CA SER A 141 -18.10 5.11 0.03
C SER A 141 -17.49 4.54 1.32
N VAL A 142 -18.07 4.93 2.46
CA VAL A 142 -17.75 4.34 3.78
C VAL A 142 -17.86 2.81 3.75
N GLU A 143 -18.85 2.29 3.02
CA GLU A 143 -19.03 0.85 2.84
C GLU A 143 -17.81 0.18 2.22
N SER A 144 -17.18 0.78 1.19
CA SER A 144 -15.98 0.23 0.55
C SER A 144 -14.82 0.08 1.53
N ALA A 145 -14.62 1.06 2.42
CA ALA A 145 -13.56 1.00 3.43
C ALA A 145 -13.88 -0.01 4.54
N VAL A 146 -15.13 0.02 5.05
CA VAL A 146 -15.58 -0.87 6.14
C VAL A 146 -15.59 -2.33 5.70
N SER A 147 -16.11 -2.67 4.52
CA SER A 147 -16.19 -4.06 4.05
C SER A 147 -14.79 -4.65 3.84
N ALA A 148 -13.87 -3.89 3.25
CA ALA A 148 -12.47 -4.29 3.10
C ALA A 148 -11.79 -4.49 4.45
N THR A 149 -11.99 -3.58 5.40
CA THR A 149 -11.37 -3.64 6.73
C THR A 149 -11.85 -4.87 7.52
N ILE A 150 -13.16 -5.18 7.49
CA ILE A 150 -13.71 -6.39 8.12
C ILE A 150 -13.11 -7.66 7.47
N ARG A 151 -13.08 -7.70 6.13
CA ARG A 151 -12.52 -8.83 5.37
C ARG A 151 -11.04 -9.03 5.70
N LEU A 152 -10.27 -7.95 5.71
CA LEU A 152 -8.85 -7.95 6.04
C LEU A 152 -8.56 -8.46 7.46
N ILE A 153 -9.33 -8.04 8.46
CA ILE A 153 -9.15 -8.51 9.85
C ILE A 153 -9.37 -10.03 9.94
N ARG A 154 -10.40 -10.56 9.29
CA ARG A 154 -10.65 -12.01 9.24
C ARG A 154 -9.47 -12.75 8.63
N LEU A 155 -8.98 -12.30 7.46
CA LEU A 155 -7.87 -12.92 6.76
C LEU A 155 -6.55 -12.82 7.54
N ALA A 156 -6.30 -11.70 8.22
CA ALA A 156 -5.13 -11.51 9.08
C ALA A 156 -5.13 -12.47 10.28
N ARG A 157 -6.29 -12.67 10.90
CA ARG A 157 -6.47 -13.66 11.98
C ARG A 157 -6.24 -15.08 11.48
N GLU A 158 -6.79 -15.42 10.32
CA GLU A 158 -6.57 -16.74 9.69
C GLU A 158 -5.09 -16.99 9.37
N ALA A 159 -4.40 -16.00 8.80
CA ALA A 159 -2.98 -16.08 8.48
C ALA A 159 -2.06 -15.96 9.71
N ARG A 160 -2.61 -15.60 10.88
CA ARG A 160 -1.86 -15.21 12.09
C ARG A 160 -0.78 -14.17 11.81
N ARG A 161 -1.09 -13.20 10.94
CA ARG A 161 -0.15 -12.18 10.48
C ARG A 161 -0.56 -10.79 10.98
N ARG A 162 0.42 -10.02 11.46
CA ARG A 162 0.19 -8.62 11.86
C ARG A 162 -0.04 -7.75 10.63
N ILE A 163 -1.01 -6.86 10.72
CA ILE A 163 -1.35 -5.89 9.68
C ILE A 163 -1.23 -4.44 10.18
N HIS A 164 -1.11 -3.49 9.25
CA HIS A 164 -1.26 -2.05 9.47
C HIS A 164 -2.20 -1.50 8.40
N VAL A 165 -3.40 -1.10 8.79
CA VAL A 165 -4.33 -0.41 7.88
C VAL A 165 -3.85 1.04 7.74
N LEU A 166 -3.51 1.43 6.51
CA LEU A 166 -3.02 2.76 6.20
C LEU A 166 -4.19 3.73 6.05
N HIS A 167 -3.91 5.02 6.30
CA HIS A 167 -4.75 6.17 5.94
C HIS A 167 -6.26 5.92 6.15
N VAL A 168 -6.64 5.45 7.35
CA VAL A 168 -8.04 5.26 7.73
C VAL A 168 -8.78 6.60 7.68
N THR A 169 -9.93 6.64 7.03
CA THR A 169 -10.69 7.87 6.79
C THR A 169 -12.11 7.84 7.36
N THR A 170 -12.58 6.70 7.86
CA THR A 170 -13.94 6.54 8.40
C THR A 170 -13.93 6.32 9.92
N ALA A 171 -14.97 6.79 10.61
CA ALA A 171 -15.13 6.60 12.06
C ALA A 171 -15.49 5.14 12.38
N GLU A 172 -16.20 4.48 11.46
CA GLU A 172 -16.61 3.09 11.52
C GLU A 172 -15.40 2.15 11.55
N GLU A 173 -14.42 2.37 10.68
CA GLU A 173 -13.17 1.61 10.69
C GLU A 173 -12.41 1.76 12.00
N ILE A 174 -12.37 2.95 12.61
CA ILE A 174 -11.70 3.15 13.91
C ILE A 174 -12.33 2.26 14.99
N SER A 175 -13.66 2.20 15.05
CA SER A 175 -14.38 1.37 16.01
C SER A 175 -14.11 -0.13 15.78
N ILE A 176 -14.09 -0.55 14.51
CA ILE A 176 -13.80 -1.93 14.12
C ILE A 176 -12.36 -2.32 14.48
N LEU A 177 -11.39 -1.47 14.14
CA LEU A 177 -9.96 -1.72 14.37
C LEU A 177 -9.60 -1.70 15.86
N ALA A 178 -10.24 -0.82 16.65
CA ALA A 178 -10.02 -0.78 18.10
C ALA A 178 -10.52 -2.05 18.82
N ALA A 179 -11.52 -2.72 18.27
CA ALA A 179 -12.09 -3.95 18.81
C ALA A 179 -11.40 -5.24 18.30
N ALA A 180 -10.46 -5.13 17.35
CA ALA A 180 -9.88 -6.25 16.61
C ALA A 180 -8.66 -6.90 17.29
#